data_AF-A0A4Q5KN85-F1
#
_entry.id   AF-A0A4Q5KN85-F1
#
_cell.length_a   1.000
_cell.length_b   1.000
_cell.length_c   1.000
_cell.angle_alpha   90.00
_cell.angle_beta   90.00
_cell.angle_gamma   90.00
#
_symmetry.space_group_name_H-M   'P 1'
#
loop_
_entity.id
_entity.type
_entity.pdbx_description
1 polymer ?
#
loop_
_entity_poly.entity_id
_entity_poly.type
_entity_poly.pdbx_seq_one_letter_code
_entity_poly.pdbx_strand_id
1 'polypeptide(L)'
;MDSVTIALHQLNRAIDLYFNDRDFISTLTLSNSAQAILRKKLISQSQVKACEDVIFNKSLTTFQQNSKTEPCVSFHSLETEREWEEKATEVLMTCCESVMKLNLPRSIQVSAFVRAKSKMFVCS
;
A
#
# COMPACT_ATOMS: atom_id res chain seq x y z
N MET A 1 -21.25 -0.06 -0.49
CA MET A 1 -20.08 -0.91 -0.19
C MET A 1 -18.93 0.02 0.16
N ASP A 2 -18.29 -0.14 1.31
CA ASP A 2 -17.21 0.75 1.75
C ASP A 2 -15.94 0.49 0.92
N SER A 3 -15.37 1.56 0.33
CA SER A 3 -14.20 1.45 -0.56
C SER A 3 -12.98 0.90 0.19
N VAL A 4 -12.86 1.18 1.48
CA VAL A 4 -11.79 0.63 2.32
C VAL A 4 -11.95 -0.89 2.45
N THR A 5 -13.17 -1.38 2.62
CA THR A 5 -13.45 -2.82 2.67
C THR A 5 -13.06 -3.51 1.35
N ILE A 6 -13.32 -2.88 0.20
CA ILE A 6 -12.89 -3.38 -1.12
C ILE A 6 -11.36 -3.45 -1.18
N ALA A 7 -10.67 -2.38 -0.75
CA ALA A 7 -9.20 -2.35 -0.74
C ALA A 7 -8.59 -3.44 0.15
N LEU A 8 -9.15 -3.67 1.34
CA LEU A 8 -8.71 -4.73 2.25
C LEU A 8 -8.94 -6.12 1.64
N HIS A 9 -10.07 -6.34 0.97
CA HIS A 9 -10.34 -7.59 0.29
C HIS A 9 -9.35 -7.84 -0.86
N GLN A 10 -9.10 -6.82 -1.69
CA GLN A 10 -8.12 -6.89 -2.78
C GLN A 10 -6.71 -7.17 -2.25
N LEU A 11 -6.30 -6.52 -1.17
CA LEU A 11 -5.01 -6.74 -0.53
C LEU A 11 -4.87 -8.17 0.00
N ASN A 12 -5.89 -8.70 0.68
CA ASN A 12 -5.87 -10.09 1.16
C ASN A 12 -5.70 -11.06 -0.01
N ARG A 13 -6.47 -10.86 -1.09
CA ARG A 13 -6.36 -11.71 -2.29
C ARG A 13 -4.98 -11.59 -2.94
N ALA A 14 -4.41 -10.39 -3.02
CA ALA A 14 -3.07 -10.19 -3.55
C ALA A 14 -2.01 -10.93 -2.72
N ILE A 15 -2.11 -10.92 -1.39
CA ILE A 15 -1.19 -11.66 -0.51
C ILE A 15 -1.34 -13.17 -0.71
N ASP A 16 -2.56 -13.68 -0.85
CA ASP A 16 -2.80 -15.10 -1.11
C ASP A 16 -2.19 -15.53 -2.45
N LEU A 17 -2.34 -14.73 -3.51
CA LEU A 17 -1.72 -14.97 -4.82
C LEU A 17 -0.19 -14.96 -4.73
N TYR A 18 0.38 -14.03 -3.97
CA TYR A 18 1.82 -13.90 -3.76
C TYR A 18 2.43 -15.14 -3.11
N PHE A 19 1.84 -15.63 -2.01
CA PHE A 19 2.39 -16.76 -1.26
C PHE A 19 2.04 -18.12 -1.84
N ASN A 20 0.78 -18.32 -2.25
CA ASN A 20 0.31 -19.67 -2.61
C ASN A 20 0.56 -19.96 -4.09
N ASP A 21 0.33 -18.98 -4.95
CA ASP A 21 0.30 -19.19 -6.40
C ASP A 21 1.56 -18.64 -7.10
N ARG A 22 2.35 -17.81 -6.39
CA ARG A 22 3.49 -17.04 -6.94
C ARG A 22 3.13 -16.25 -8.19
N ASP A 23 1.86 -15.84 -8.31
CA ASP A 23 1.36 -15.00 -9.40
C ASP A 23 1.64 -13.53 -9.08
N PHE A 24 2.85 -13.10 -9.42
CA PHE A 24 3.32 -11.74 -9.12
C PHE A 24 2.61 -10.66 -9.95
N ILE A 25 2.16 -10.98 -11.16
CA ILE A 25 1.47 -10.01 -12.03
C ILE A 25 0.08 -9.68 -11.49
N SER A 26 -0.69 -10.72 -11.13
CA SER A 26 -2.01 -10.53 -10.52
C SER A 26 -1.87 -9.91 -9.13
N THR A 27 -0.84 -10.29 -8.37
CA THR A 27 -0.49 -9.65 -7.09
C THR A 27 -0.26 -8.16 -7.27
N LEU A 28 0.55 -7.74 -8.23
CA LEU A 28 0.83 -6.33 -8.52
C LEU A 28 -0.43 -5.57 -8.93
N THR A 29 -1.26 -6.17 -9.78
CA THR A 29 -2.49 -5.53 -10.27
C THR A 29 -3.48 -5.27 -9.13
N LEU A 30 -3.72 -6.28 -8.28
CA LEU A 30 -4.65 -6.15 -7.14
C LEU A 30 -4.09 -5.25 -6.05
N SER A 31 -2.78 -5.34 -5.76
CA SER A 31 -2.15 -4.50 -4.75
C SER A 31 -2.10 -3.02 -5.16
N ASN A 32 -1.80 -2.70 -6.43
CA ASN A 32 -1.89 -1.33 -6.93
C ASN A 32 -3.31 -0.77 -6.87
N SER A 33 -4.32 -1.60 -7.18
CA SER A 33 -5.73 -1.20 -7.05
C SER A 33 -6.10 -0.88 -5.60
N ALA A 34 -5.69 -1.72 -4.65
CA ALA A 34 -5.88 -1.47 -3.22
C ALA A 34 -5.12 -0.21 -2.76
N GLN A 35 -3.87 -0.04 -3.22
CA GLN A 35 -3.02 1.10 -2.89
C GLN A 35 -3.65 2.43 -3.30
N ALA A 36 -4.24 2.51 -4.50
CA ALA A 36 -4.91 3.71 -4.99
C ALA A 36 -6.05 4.15 -4.05
N ILE A 37 -6.85 3.20 -3.57
CA ILE A 37 -7.95 3.47 -2.64
C ILE A 37 -7.41 3.88 -1.26
N LEU A 38 -6.44 3.15 -0.72
CA LEU A 38 -5.84 3.42 0.58
C LEU A 38 -5.15 4.80 0.59
N ARG A 39 -4.42 5.16 -0.47
CA ARG A 39 -3.78 6.46 -0.64
C ARG A 39 -4.82 7.59 -0.66
N LYS A 40 -5.92 7.43 -1.39
CA LYS A 40 -7.01 8.40 -1.41
C LYS A 40 -7.62 8.59 -0.02
N LYS A 41 -7.80 7.51 0.75
CA LYS A 41 -8.29 7.58 2.12
C LYS A 41 -7.32 8.31 3.05
N LEU A 42 -6.02 8.05 2.90
CA LEU A 42 -4.95 8.66 3.71
C LEU A 42 -4.84 10.17 3.45
N ILE A 43 -4.95 10.59 2.19
CA ILE A 43 -5.05 12.00 1.80
C ILE A 43 -6.29 12.64 2.43
N SER A 44 -7.45 11.98 2.33
CA SER A 44 -8.70 12.52 2.90
C SER A 44 -8.61 12.69 4.42
N GLN A 45 -8.06 11.73 5.18
CA GLN A 45 -7.85 11.89 6.62
C GLN A 45 -6.85 13.01 6.94
N SER A 46 -5.77 13.13 6.15
CA SER A 46 -4.80 14.22 6.33
C SER A 46 -5.42 15.59 6.07
N GLN A 47 -6.31 15.72 5.08
CA GLN A 47 -7.01 16.96 4.77
C GLN A 47 -7.99 17.34 5.89
N VAL A 48 -8.72 16.37 6.43
CA VAL A 48 -9.61 16.60 7.58
C VAL A 48 -8.82 17.13 8.77
N LYS A 49 -7.71 16.46 9.12
CA LYS A 49 -6.83 16.89 10.21
C LYS A 49 -6.24 18.28 9.96
N ALA A 50 -5.79 18.57 8.73
CA ALA A 50 -5.28 19.89 8.38
C ALA A 50 -6.35 20.99 8.46
N CYS A 51 -7.60 20.66 8.09
CA CYS A 51 -8.72 21.58 8.21
C CYS A 51 -9.04 21.86 9.69
N GLU A 52 -9.07 20.83 10.52
CA GLU A 52 -9.17 20.97 11.97
C GLU A 52 -8.04 21.84 12.51
N ASP A 53 -6.80 21.59 12.11
CA ASP A 53 -5.64 22.37 12.53
C ASP A 53 -5.78 23.84 12.12
N VAL A 54 -6.24 24.19 10.92
CA VAL A 54 -6.45 25.60 10.51
C VAL A 54 -7.60 26.26 11.26
N ILE A 55 -8.69 25.52 11.53
CA ILE A 55 -9.87 26.04 12.23
C ILE A 55 -9.56 26.28 13.72
N PHE A 56 -8.84 25.36 14.35
CA PHE A 56 -8.60 25.38 15.80
C PHE A 56 -7.23 25.97 16.19
N ASN A 57 -6.23 25.92 15.31
CA ASN A 57 -4.92 26.55 15.49
C ASN A 57 -4.68 27.55 14.34
N LYS A 58 -4.72 28.86 14.64
CA LYS A 58 -4.37 29.95 13.69
C LYS A 58 -2.87 29.95 13.35
N SER A 59 -2.30 28.87 12.82
CA SER A 59 -0.93 28.83 12.33
C SER A 59 -0.90 28.29 10.90
N LEU A 60 -0.65 29.21 9.97
CA LEU A 60 -0.49 28.95 8.55
C LEU A 60 0.71 28.01 8.36
N THR A 61 0.48 26.78 7.92
CA THR A 61 1.58 25.91 7.49
C THR A 61 1.41 25.53 6.01
N THR A 62 2.42 25.94 5.25
CA THR A 62 2.60 25.73 3.82
C THR A 62 2.61 24.23 3.50
N PHE A 63 1.58 23.75 2.82
CA PHE A 63 1.57 22.41 2.22
C PHE A 63 2.53 22.39 1.03
N GLN A 64 3.75 21.86 1.23
CA GLN A 64 4.57 21.42 0.09
C GLN A 64 4.04 20.08 -0.40
N GLN A 65 3.18 20.17 -1.42
CA GLN A 65 2.66 19.04 -2.16
C GLN A 65 3.75 18.53 -3.11
N ASN A 66 4.59 17.60 -2.65
CA ASN A 66 5.45 16.82 -3.54
C ASN A 66 4.60 15.74 -4.23
N SER A 67 3.84 16.13 -5.24
CA SER A 67 3.26 15.20 -6.21
C SER A 67 4.37 14.72 -7.14
N LYS A 68 5.24 13.82 -6.67
CA LYS A 68 6.02 13.00 -7.59
C LYS A 68 5.05 12.03 -8.26
N THR A 69 4.93 12.28 -9.56
CA THR A 69 4.23 11.55 -10.59
C THR A 69 4.41 10.04 -10.45
N GLU A 70 3.36 9.30 -10.79
CA GLU A 70 3.29 7.85 -10.78
C GLU A 70 4.54 7.20 -11.40
N PRO A 71 5.09 6.12 -10.82
CA PRO A 71 5.90 5.21 -11.60
C PRO A 71 4.96 4.49 -12.56
N CYS A 72 4.89 4.99 -13.80
CA CYS A 72 4.40 4.21 -14.92
C CYS A 72 5.37 3.03 -15.08
N VAL A 73 4.91 1.83 -14.76
CA VAL A 73 5.69 0.61 -14.93
C VAL A 73 5.82 0.36 -16.43
N SER A 74 6.94 0.78 -17.00
CA SER A 74 7.36 0.38 -18.34
C SER A 74 7.68 -1.11 -18.32
N PHE A 75 6.92 -1.91 -19.06
CA PHE A 75 7.19 -3.32 -19.29
C PHE A 75 8.35 -3.43 -20.30
N HIS A 76 9.59 -3.30 -19.83
CA HIS A 76 10.74 -3.65 -20.66
C HIS A 76 11.02 -5.16 -20.58
N SER A 77 11.30 -5.72 -21.76
CA SER A 77 11.63 -7.10 -22.08
C SER A 77 12.57 -7.81 -21.07
N LEU A 78 12.15 -9.01 -20.64
CA LEU A 78 12.86 -10.01 -19.81
C LEU A 78 13.07 -9.65 -18.33
N GLU A 79 12.03 -9.19 -17.65
CA GLU A 79 12.05 -9.18 -16.18
C GLU A 79 12.05 -10.61 -15.63
N THR A 80 13.03 -10.91 -14.80
CA THR A 80 13.13 -12.23 -14.15
C THR A 80 12.03 -12.41 -13.12
N GLU A 81 11.64 -13.66 -12.83
CA GLU A 81 10.65 -13.97 -11.79
C GLU A 81 11.01 -13.33 -10.43
N ARG A 82 12.31 -13.19 -10.14
CA ARG A 82 12.82 -12.50 -8.95
C ARG A 82 12.48 -11.02 -8.94
N GLU A 83 12.68 -10.32 -10.06
CA GLU A 83 12.35 -8.89 -10.16
C GLU A 83 10.86 -8.65 -9.97
N TRP A 84 10.01 -9.54 -10.51
CA TRP A 84 8.58 -9.50 -10.27
C TRP A 84 8.22 -9.72 -8.81
N GLU A 85 8.88 -10.67 -8.16
CA GLU A 85 8.70 -10.95 -6.73
C GLU A 85 9.11 -9.75 -5.85
N GLU A 86 10.24 -9.12 -6.17
CA GLU A 86 10.74 -7.93 -5.46
C GLU A 86 9.76 -6.76 -5.60
N LYS A 87 9.31 -6.45 -6.81
CA LYS A 87 8.30 -5.41 -7.05
C LYS A 87 6.98 -5.71 -6.33
N ALA A 88 6.51 -6.95 -6.42
CA ALA A 88 5.29 -7.37 -5.72
C ALA A 88 5.45 -7.19 -4.20
N THR A 89 6.62 -7.53 -3.66
CA THR A 89 6.94 -7.33 -2.23
C THR A 89 6.88 -5.86 -1.84
N GLU A 90 7.48 -4.97 -2.63
CA GLU A 90 7.50 -3.52 -2.37
C GLU A 90 6.08 -2.93 -2.33
N VAL A 91 5.25 -3.25 -3.33
CA VAL A 91 3.87 -2.74 -3.40
C VAL A 91 3.02 -3.30 -2.27
N LEU A 92 3.13 -4.59 -1.96
CA LEU A 92 2.42 -5.21 -0.83
C LEU A 92 2.83 -4.62 0.52
N MET A 93 4.12 -4.37 0.74
CA MET A 93 4.62 -3.70 1.95
C MET A 93 4.03 -2.30 2.08
N THR A 94 4.00 -1.53 0.99
CA THR A 94 3.42 -0.17 0.98
C THR A 94 1.92 -0.20 1.31
N CYS A 95 1.18 -1.20 0.82
CA CYS A 95 -0.22 -1.40 1.17
C CYS A 95 -0.39 -1.74 2.65
N CYS A 96 0.42 -2.66 3.19
CA CYS A 96 0.40 -3.03 4.61
C CYS A 96 0.72 -1.83 5.51
N GLU A 97 1.69 -0.99 5.14
CA GLU A 97 1.96 0.26 5.84
C GLU A 97 0.77 1.20 5.83
N SER A 98 0.07 1.32 4.70
CA SER A 98 -1.11 2.17 4.59
C SER A 98 -2.23 1.67 5.50
N VAL A 99 -2.43 0.36 5.60
CA VAL A 99 -3.37 -0.27 6.57
C VAL A 99 -3.00 0.12 8.01
N MET A 100 -1.71 0.07 8.36
CA MET A 100 -1.22 0.46 9.69
C MET A 100 -1.41 1.97 9.96
N LYS A 101 -1.03 2.84 9.00
CA LYS A 101 -1.15 4.31 9.12
C LYS A 101 -2.60 4.77 9.25
N LEU A 102 -3.53 4.08 8.60
CA LEU A 102 -4.97 4.35 8.67
C LEU A 102 -5.65 3.71 9.89
N ASN A 103 -4.91 2.99 10.75
CA ASN A 103 -5.44 2.22 11.88
C ASN A 103 -6.58 1.26 11.48
N LEU A 104 -6.49 0.64 10.31
CA LEU A 104 -7.49 -0.30 9.82
C LEU A 104 -7.31 -1.69 10.46
N PRO A 105 -8.39 -2.50 10.54
CA PRO A 105 -8.30 -3.87 11.03
C PRO A 105 -7.30 -4.69 10.21
N ARG A 106 -6.30 -5.28 10.89
CA ARG A 106 -5.32 -6.15 10.25
C ARG A 106 -5.94 -7.53 10.05
N SER A 107 -5.93 -8.00 8.81
CA SER A 107 -6.26 -9.39 8.50
C SER A 107 -5.14 -10.34 8.91
N ILE A 108 -5.44 -11.64 8.89
CA ILE A 108 -4.45 -12.70 9.09
C ILE A 108 -3.40 -12.65 7.97
N GLN A 109 -3.82 -12.42 6.72
CA GLN A 109 -2.94 -12.28 5.55
C GLN A 109 -1.93 -11.14 5.73
N VAL A 110 -2.41 -9.94 6.08
CA VAL A 110 -1.55 -8.78 6.32
C VAL A 110 -0.56 -9.06 7.46
N SER A 111 -1.04 -9.65 8.55
CA SER A 111 -0.20 -9.98 9.70
C SER A 111 0.87 -11.03 9.35
N ALA A 112 0.52 -12.03 8.56
CA ALA A 112 1.42 -13.06 8.09
C ALA A 112 2.48 -12.50 7.13
N PHE A 113 2.06 -11.68 6.16
CA PHE A 113 2.95 -11.05 5.18
C PHE A 113 3.99 -10.16 5.85
N VAL A 114 3.55 -9.24 6.73
CA VAL A 114 4.46 -8.37 7.49
C VAL A 114 5.44 -9.22 8.31
N ARG A 115 4.97 -10.25 9.03
CA ARG A 115 5.86 -11.12 9.82
C ARG A 115 6.90 -11.83 8.95
N ALA A 116 6.50 -12.35 7.79
CA ALA A 116 7.38 -13.06 6.89
C ALA A 116 8.48 -12.13 6.34
N LYS A 117 8.11 -10.93 5.92
CA LYS A 117 9.05 -9.98 5.30
C LYS A 117 9.86 -9.16 6.30
N SER A 118 9.34 -8.86 7.50
CA SER A 118 10.12 -8.21 8.56
C SER A 118 11.27 -9.09 9.08
N LYS A 119 11.14 -10.43 9.05
CA LYS A 119 12.23 -11.34 9.43
C LYS A 119 13.37 -11.37 8.40
N MET A 120 13.11 -11.03 7.14
CA MET A 120 14.15 -10.94 6.11
C MET A 120 15.08 -9.73 6.31
N PHE A 121 14.66 -8.67 7.01
CA PHE A 121 15.49 -7.48 7.27
C PHE A 121 16.38 -7.58 8.53
N VAL A 122 16.30 -8.66 9.30
CA VAL A 122 17.09 -8.85 10.54
C VAL A 122 18.32 -9.75 10.30
N CYS A 123 18.43 -10.39 9.14
CA CYS A 123 19.52 -11.32 8.81
C CYS A 123 20.26 -10.94 7.52
N SER A 124 20.66 -9.67 7.39
CA SER A 124 21.57 -9.17 6.36
C SER A 124 22.81 -8.57 7.01
#